data_AF-A0A919ZR90-F1
#
_entry.id   AF-A0A919ZR90-F1
#
_cell.length_a   1.000
_cell.length_b   1.000
_cell.length_c   1.000
_cell.angle_alpha   90.00
_cell.angle_beta   90.00
_cell.angle_gamma   90.00
#
_symmetry.space_group_name_H-M   'P 1'
#
loop_
_entity.id
_entity.type
_entity.pdbx_description
1 polymer ?
#
loop_
_entity_poly.entity_id
_entity_poly.type
_entity_poly.pdbx_seq_one_letter_code
_entity_poly.pdbx_strand_id
1 'polypeptide(L)'
;MFSSPESLVSPFAVRPDSTWKMTYLTTSAGFFVTLSILQGNAVDSITGDVERQTLNGTTWQKGTVSGFSKTKANTGKVFTWNAAPVAVAEAYIYDITVKDSGSTYNYSNKGKYNQVRYHFSGGHYGKMAAMGGERHHIVSSAALKSVGLSSYAGPAMRMLTKDHKLTPNHANSTEAQNYRAKELQYLKNKQYQELLNFTVDNLKKIADPGGGYGTLANKYRYALSDALFYAHQYFNIPIK
;
A
#
# COMPACT_ATOMS: atom_id res chain seq x y z
N MET A 1 -0.80 -6.15 -11.19
CA MET A 1 0.63 -5.87 -11.43
C MET A 1 1.00 -4.54 -10.79
N PHE A 2 2.05 -4.57 -9.94
CA PHE A 2 3.01 -3.51 -9.50
C PHE A 2 2.49 -2.08 -9.25
N SER A 3 2.31 -1.65 -8.00
CA SER A 3 3.28 -1.05 -7.03
C SER A 3 3.26 0.49 -7.07
N SER A 4 3.17 1.08 -5.87
CA SER A 4 3.40 2.50 -5.58
C SER A 4 4.59 3.07 -6.36
N PRO A 5 4.48 4.25 -6.97
CA PRO A 5 5.66 4.96 -7.42
C PRO A 5 6.41 5.56 -6.21
N GLU A 6 7.73 5.69 -6.36
CA GLU A 6 8.69 6.47 -5.55
C GLU A 6 9.10 5.85 -4.18
N SER A 7 10.38 5.60 -3.88
CA SER A 7 11.61 6.32 -4.23
C SER A 7 12.83 5.38 -4.33
N LEU A 8 13.53 5.44 -5.47
CA LEU A 8 14.83 4.80 -5.67
C LEU A 8 15.94 5.73 -5.17
N VAL A 9 16.13 5.83 -3.86
CA VAL A 9 17.45 6.24 -3.36
C VAL A 9 18.32 4.99 -3.36
N SER A 10 18.91 4.72 -4.52
CA SER A 10 19.87 3.63 -4.67
C SER A 10 21.22 4.09 -4.13
N PRO A 11 21.80 3.40 -3.14
CA PRO A 11 23.17 3.70 -2.75
C PRO A 11 24.11 3.42 -3.92
N PHE A 12 24.96 4.40 -4.17
CA PHE A 12 25.91 4.45 -5.25
C PHE A 12 27.30 4.52 -4.62
N ALA A 13 28.16 3.56 -4.96
CA ALA A 13 29.57 3.61 -4.57
C ALA A 13 30.39 3.77 -5.86
N VAL A 14 31.12 4.88 -5.97
CA VAL A 14 32.06 5.15 -7.06
C VAL A 14 33.46 5.05 -6.50
N ARG A 15 34.29 4.20 -7.11
CA ARG A 15 35.74 4.26 -6.97
C ARG A 15 36.41 4.25 -8.35
N PRO A 16 37.67 4.68 -8.44
CA PRO A 16 38.43 4.66 -9.70
C PRO A 16 38.57 3.26 -10.34
N ASP A 17 38.51 2.19 -9.55
CA ASP A 17 38.81 0.79 -9.94
C ASP A 17 37.61 -0.17 -9.88
N SER A 18 36.55 0.22 -9.16
CA SER A 18 35.31 -0.55 -9.00
C SER A 18 34.14 0.40 -8.79
N THR A 19 33.11 0.26 -9.62
CA THR A 19 31.87 1.01 -9.47
C THR A 19 30.72 0.03 -9.45
N TRP A 20 29.87 0.13 -8.43
CA TRP A 20 28.68 -0.70 -8.32
C TRP A 20 27.52 0.06 -7.67
N LYS A 21 26.32 -0.47 -7.89
CA LYS A 21 25.07 0.07 -7.40
C LYS A 21 24.24 -1.02 -6.76
N MET A 22 23.67 -0.71 -5.60
CA MET A 22 22.64 -1.54 -4.99
C MET A 22 21.26 -0.96 -5.27
N THR A 23 20.30 -1.83 -5.55
CA THR A 23 18.90 -1.44 -5.73
C THR A 23 18.01 -2.28 -4.82
N TYR A 24 17.12 -1.57 -4.13
CA TYR A 24 16.11 -2.12 -3.22
C TYR A 24 14.76 -2.01 -3.90
N LEU A 25 14.11 -3.13 -4.13
CA LEU A 25 12.86 -3.18 -4.86
C LEU A 25 11.79 -3.86 -4.03
N THR A 26 10.76 -3.08 -3.68
CA THR A 26 9.52 -3.60 -3.11
C THR A 26 8.48 -3.77 -4.21
N THR A 27 7.85 -4.94 -4.26
CA THR A 27 6.81 -5.29 -5.23
C THR A 27 5.61 -5.92 -4.53
N SER A 28 4.56 -6.25 -5.30
CA SER A 28 3.46 -7.06 -4.78
C SER A 28 3.90 -8.46 -4.32
N ALA A 29 4.94 -9.05 -4.93
CA ALA A 29 5.43 -10.39 -4.59
C ALA A 29 6.32 -10.40 -3.33
N GLY A 30 6.96 -9.27 -3.04
CA GLY A 30 7.83 -9.10 -1.88
C GLY A 30 8.98 -8.14 -2.14
N PHE A 31 10.13 -8.40 -1.53
CA PHE A 31 11.29 -7.51 -1.52
C PHE A 31 12.53 -8.16 -2.11
N PHE A 32 13.31 -7.38 -2.85
CA PHE A 32 14.53 -7.83 -3.50
C PHE A 32 15.66 -6.83 -3.27
N VAL A 33 16.87 -7.37 -3.13
CA VAL A 33 18.12 -6.60 -3.22
C VAL A 33 18.87 -7.09 -4.43
N THR A 34 19.20 -6.17 -5.33
CA THR A 34 20.01 -6.44 -6.53
C THR A 34 21.29 -5.64 -6.48
N LEU A 35 22.38 -6.27 -6.91
CA LEU A 35 23.66 -5.63 -7.17
C LEU A 35 23.82 -5.45 -8.68
N SER A 36 24.38 -4.32 -9.09
CA SER A 36 24.85 -4.09 -10.44
C SER A 36 26.31 -3.63 -10.38
N ILE A 37 27.23 -4.41 -10.94
CA ILE A 37 28.61 -3.98 -11.19
C ILE A 37 28.59 -3.14 -12.47
N LEU A 38 29.03 -1.89 -12.37
CA LEU A 38 29.09 -0.93 -13.48
C LEU A 38 30.50 -0.86 -14.07
N GLN A 39 31.52 -1.10 -13.24
CA GLN A 39 32.92 -1.19 -13.61
C GLN A 39 33.66 -2.06 -12.59
N GLY A 40 34.65 -2.83 -13.03
CA GLY A 40 35.48 -3.64 -12.14
C GLY A 40 34.96 -5.07 -11.94
N ASN A 41 35.34 -5.68 -10.82
CA ASN A 41 35.07 -7.08 -10.51
C ASN A 41 33.91 -7.24 -9.52
N ALA A 42 33.56 -8.50 -9.22
CA ALA A 42 32.62 -8.82 -8.16
C ALA A 42 33.05 -8.22 -6.81
N VAL A 43 32.09 -7.72 -6.02
CA VAL A 43 32.37 -7.23 -4.67
C VAL A 43 32.75 -8.38 -3.75
N ASP A 44 33.66 -8.14 -2.80
CA ASP A 44 34.20 -9.20 -1.95
C ASP A 44 33.12 -9.91 -1.13
N SER A 45 32.22 -9.15 -0.50
CA SER A 45 31.08 -9.73 0.20
C SER A 45 29.94 -8.74 0.41
N ILE A 46 28.72 -9.26 0.46
CA ILE A 46 27.53 -8.56 0.92
C ILE A 46 26.88 -9.41 2.01
N THR A 47 26.62 -8.80 3.15
CA THR A 47 25.90 -9.41 4.28
C THR A 47 24.79 -8.47 4.72
N GLY A 48 23.67 -8.98 5.18
CA GLY A 48 22.66 -8.11 5.77
C GLY A 48 21.48 -8.86 6.33
N ASP A 49 20.65 -8.11 7.03
CA ASP A 49 19.36 -8.54 7.54
C ASP A 49 18.25 -7.70 6.93
N VAL A 50 17.12 -8.34 6.67
CA VAL A 50 15.87 -7.67 6.31
C VAL A 50 14.81 -8.08 7.32
N GLU A 51 14.15 -7.13 7.96
CA GLU A 51 12.97 -7.32 8.80
C GLU A 51 11.72 -6.95 8.02
N ARG A 52 10.75 -7.87 7.96
CA ARG A 52 9.41 -7.58 7.43
C ARG A 52 8.49 -7.16 8.56
N GLN A 53 8.12 -5.89 8.58
CA GLN A 53 7.17 -5.32 9.53
C GLN A 53 5.77 -5.21 8.92
N THR A 54 4.73 -5.36 9.74
CA THR A 54 3.33 -5.30 9.32
C THR A 54 2.60 -4.15 9.99
N LEU A 55 1.76 -3.41 9.26
CA LEU A 55 0.93 -2.38 9.86
C LEU A 55 -0.32 -3.00 10.51
N ASN A 56 -0.57 -2.65 11.77
CA ASN A 56 -1.82 -2.94 12.47
C ASN A 56 -2.40 -1.66 13.08
N GLY A 57 -3.60 -1.27 12.63
CA GLY A 57 -4.18 0.04 12.87
C GLY A 57 -3.28 1.14 12.30
N THR A 58 -2.66 1.89 13.21
CA THR A 58 -1.71 2.97 12.89
C THR A 58 -0.28 2.65 13.32
N THR A 59 -0.02 1.44 13.82
CA THR A 59 1.26 1.07 14.43
C THR A 59 1.94 -0.03 13.63
N TRP A 60 3.21 0.19 13.28
CA TRP A 60 4.05 -0.83 12.68
C TRP A 60 4.49 -1.84 13.74
N GLN A 61 4.24 -3.11 13.46
CA GLN A 61 4.63 -4.22 14.30
C GLN A 61 5.92 -4.83 13.75
N LYS A 62 6.88 -5.03 14.63
CA LYS A 62 8.09 -5.82 14.35
C LYS A 62 7.68 -7.21 13.88
N GLY A 63 8.51 -7.82 13.04
CA GLY A 63 8.17 -9.08 12.42
C GLY A 63 9.37 -9.97 12.15
N THR A 64 9.22 -10.82 11.15
CA THR A 64 10.21 -11.83 10.80
C THR A 64 11.46 -11.18 10.21
N VAL A 65 12.63 -11.62 10.64
CA VAL A 65 13.92 -11.24 10.09
C VAL A 65 14.46 -12.36 9.20
N SER A 66 15.07 -12.00 8.08
CA SER A 66 15.82 -12.92 7.22
C SER A 66 17.20 -12.32 6.95
N GLY A 67 18.22 -13.03 7.40
CA GLY A 67 19.61 -12.73 7.08
C GLY A 67 20.00 -13.25 5.70
N PHE A 68 21.04 -12.68 5.13
CA PHE A 68 21.69 -13.16 3.91
C PHE A 68 23.18 -12.82 3.90
N SER A 69 23.94 -13.65 3.20
CA SER A 69 25.38 -13.46 2.98
C SER A 69 25.74 -14.00 1.60
N LYS A 70 26.54 -13.23 0.85
CA LYS A 70 27.06 -13.61 -0.46
C LYS A 70 28.48 -13.11 -0.60
N THR A 71 29.42 -14.03 -0.81
CA THR A 71 30.81 -13.72 -1.13
C THR A 71 31.00 -13.64 -2.63
N LYS A 72 32.00 -12.88 -3.09
CA LYS A 72 32.29 -12.66 -4.52
C LYS A 72 31.03 -12.35 -5.31
N ALA A 73 30.23 -11.41 -4.79
CA ALA A 73 28.92 -11.10 -5.33
C ALA A 73 29.06 -10.30 -6.64
N ASN A 74 28.53 -10.87 -7.72
CA ASN A 74 28.45 -10.21 -9.02
C ASN A 74 27.03 -9.67 -9.29
N THR A 75 26.85 -8.99 -10.41
CA THR A 75 25.56 -8.46 -10.87
C THR A 75 24.45 -9.51 -10.76
N GLY A 76 23.33 -9.10 -10.20
CA GLY A 76 22.13 -9.93 -10.04
C GLY A 76 21.48 -9.79 -8.67
N LYS A 77 20.52 -10.69 -8.39
CA LYS A 77 19.87 -10.75 -7.08
C LYS A 77 20.86 -11.26 -6.03
N VAL A 78 20.97 -10.51 -4.94
CA VAL A 78 21.77 -10.88 -3.76
C VAL A 78 20.89 -11.24 -2.58
N PHE A 79 19.64 -10.79 -2.59
CA PHE A 79 18.61 -11.20 -1.63
C PHE A 79 17.24 -11.26 -2.30
N THR A 80 16.39 -12.17 -1.83
CA THR A 80 14.99 -12.31 -2.24
C THR A 80 14.14 -12.70 -1.06
N TRP A 81 13.10 -11.90 -0.82
CA TRP A 81 12.01 -12.22 0.08
C TRP A 81 10.72 -12.33 -0.71
N ASN A 82 10.33 -13.56 -1.06
CA ASN A 82 9.03 -13.83 -1.67
C ASN A 82 8.06 -14.30 -0.59
N ALA A 83 6.98 -13.57 -0.38
CA ALA A 83 5.96 -13.95 0.60
C ALA A 83 4.58 -13.41 0.22
N ALA A 84 3.56 -14.23 0.46
CA ALA A 84 2.17 -13.79 0.40
C ALA A 84 1.94 -12.61 1.36
N PRO A 85 1.09 -11.64 1.00
CA PRO A 85 0.77 -10.52 1.87
C PRO A 85 -0.06 -10.99 3.05
N VAL A 86 0.29 -10.53 4.25
CA VAL A 86 -0.43 -10.86 5.50
C VAL A 86 -1.03 -9.62 6.18
N ALA A 87 -0.71 -8.43 5.69
CA ALA A 87 -1.22 -7.15 6.19
C ALA A 87 -1.59 -6.21 5.04
N VAL A 88 -2.37 -5.17 5.35
CA VAL A 88 -2.77 -4.10 4.41
C VAL A 88 -1.56 -3.29 3.93
N ALA A 89 -0.53 -3.21 4.76
CA ALA A 89 0.77 -2.64 4.43
C ALA A 89 1.87 -3.45 5.12
N GLU A 90 2.92 -3.74 4.35
CA GLU A 90 4.13 -4.40 4.83
C GLU A 90 5.34 -3.56 4.45
N ALA A 91 6.22 -3.33 5.42
CA ALA A 91 7.46 -2.60 5.25
C ALA A 91 8.66 -3.55 5.35
N TYR A 92 9.69 -3.28 4.56
CA TYR A 92 10.96 -4.01 4.58
C TYR A 92 12.06 -3.11 5.12
N ILE A 93 12.50 -3.40 6.34
CA ILE A 93 13.55 -2.67 7.03
C ILE A 93 14.85 -3.46 6.89
N TYR A 94 15.87 -2.88 6.26
CA TYR A 94 17.13 -3.55 6.01
C TYR A 94 18.31 -2.89 6.75
N ASP A 95 19.32 -3.71 7.00
CA ASP A 95 20.65 -3.32 7.46
C ASP A 95 21.68 -4.18 6.72
N ILE A 96 22.42 -3.58 5.80
CA ILE A 96 23.25 -4.28 4.83
C ILE A 96 24.66 -3.70 4.85
N THR A 97 25.64 -4.59 4.95
CA THR A 97 27.05 -4.28 4.87
C THR A 97 27.63 -4.87 3.58
N VAL A 98 28.33 -4.02 2.81
CA VAL A 98 29.12 -4.42 1.65
C VAL A 98 30.59 -4.23 1.98
N LYS A 99 31.41 -5.26 1.76
CA LYS A 99 32.86 -5.16 1.80
C LYS A 99 33.40 -5.31 0.39
N ASP A 100 34.27 -4.41 0.00
CA ASP A 100 34.86 -4.39 -1.34
C ASP A 100 36.22 -3.70 -1.31
N SER A 101 37.26 -4.36 -1.81
CA SER A 101 38.64 -3.84 -1.92
C SER A 101 39.09 -3.11 -0.64
N GLY A 102 38.97 -3.78 0.50
CA GLY A 102 39.40 -3.27 1.81
C GLY A 102 38.52 -2.19 2.45
N SER A 103 37.48 -1.68 1.79
CA SER A 103 36.52 -0.75 2.42
C SER A 103 35.18 -1.40 2.75
N THR A 104 34.45 -0.77 3.67
CA THR A 104 33.16 -1.23 4.16
C THR A 104 32.10 -0.14 3.95
N TYR A 105 30.94 -0.55 3.43
CA TYR A 105 29.78 0.31 3.22
C TYR A 105 28.59 -0.24 3.99
N ASN A 106 27.88 0.65 4.69
CA ASN A 106 26.69 0.27 5.44
C ASN A 106 25.48 1.00 4.88
N TYR A 107 24.41 0.25 4.62
CA TYR A 107 23.15 0.75 4.10
C TYR A 107 22.01 0.27 4.98
N SER A 108 21.28 1.23 5.54
CA SER A 108 20.11 0.95 6.35
C SER A 108 18.99 1.92 6.07
N ASN A 109 17.76 1.42 6.14
CA ASN A 109 16.55 2.23 6.22
C ASN A 109 15.84 2.09 7.58
N LYS A 110 16.56 1.73 8.65
CA LYS A 110 16.01 1.72 10.02
C LYS A 110 15.31 3.05 10.32
N GLY A 111 14.07 2.96 10.82
CA GLY A 111 13.21 4.12 11.09
C GLY A 111 12.58 4.78 9.87
N LYS A 112 12.84 4.29 8.65
CA LYS A 112 12.31 4.84 7.39
C LYS A 112 11.42 3.81 6.70
N TYR A 113 10.15 4.14 6.52
CA TYR A 113 9.17 3.30 5.82
C TYR A 113 9.12 3.63 4.32
N ASN A 114 10.26 3.53 3.64
CA ASN A 114 10.41 3.84 2.21
C ASN A 114 10.39 2.60 1.29
N GLN A 115 10.28 1.40 1.87
CA GLN A 115 10.16 0.13 1.16
C GLN A 115 8.89 -0.57 1.63
N VAL A 116 7.74 -0.04 1.18
CA VAL A 116 6.41 -0.47 1.61
C VAL A 116 5.63 -1.02 0.43
N ARG A 117 5.00 -2.19 0.61
CA ARG A 117 3.95 -2.66 -0.29
C ARG A 117 2.60 -2.53 0.38
N TYR A 118 1.61 -2.16 -0.42
CA TYR A 118 0.21 -2.07 -0.01
C TYR A 118 -0.60 -3.21 -0.61
N HIS A 119 -1.55 -3.73 0.17
CA HIS A 119 -2.46 -4.78 -0.23
C HIS A 119 -3.92 -4.32 -0.11
N PHE A 120 -4.22 -3.23 -0.82
CA PHE A 120 -5.57 -2.71 -0.98
C PHE A 120 -6.40 -3.65 -1.87
N SER A 121 -7.71 -3.66 -1.64
CA SER A 121 -8.67 -4.52 -2.38
C SER A 121 -10.04 -3.86 -2.33
N GLY A 122 -10.84 -3.99 -3.39
CA GLY A 122 -12.27 -3.71 -3.37
C GLY A 122 -13.10 -4.98 -3.40
N GLY A 123 -14.36 -4.91 -2.95
CA GLY A 123 -15.22 -6.08 -2.83
C GLY A 123 -16.44 -5.86 -1.95
N HIS A 124 -17.18 -6.94 -1.68
CA HIS A 124 -18.24 -6.91 -0.66
C HIS A 124 -17.64 -6.83 0.74
N TYR A 125 -18.14 -5.92 1.56
CA TYR A 125 -17.66 -5.68 2.94
C TYR A 125 -17.50 -6.97 3.76
N GLY A 126 -18.53 -7.82 3.73
CA GLY A 126 -18.59 -9.05 4.51
C GLY A 126 -17.61 -10.15 4.06
N LYS A 127 -17.10 -10.09 2.83
CA LYS A 127 -16.20 -11.10 2.24
C LYS A 127 -14.74 -10.67 2.25
N MET A 128 -14.44 -9.45 2.71
CA MET A 128 -13.09 -8.92 2.79
C MET A 128 -12.57 -8.93 4.22
N ALA A 129 -11.34 -9.39 4.40
CA ALA A 129 -10.58 -9.17 5.62
C ALA A 129 -10.01 -7.75 5.66
N ALA A 130 -9.82 -7.17 6.85
CA ALA A 130 -9.20 -5.85 7.02
C ALA A 130 -7.66 -5.89 7.00
N MET A 131 -7.06 -7.03 7.36
CA MET A 131 -5.61 -7.28 7.34
C MET A 131 -4.80 -6.22 8.10
N GLY A 132 -5.22 -5.88 9.31
CA GLY A 132 -4.58 -4.82 10.11
C GLY A 132 -4.91 -3.39 9.66
N GLY A 133 -5.61 -3.20 8.55
CA GLY A 133 -6.23 -1.92 8.17
C GLY A 133 -7.70 -1.86 8.57
N GLU A 134 -8.48 -1.15 7.77
CA GLU A 134 -9.94 -1.07 7.91
C GLU A 134 -10.65 -1.30 6.57
N ARG A 135 -11.95 -1.58 6.65
CA ARG A 135 -12.83 -1.72 5.48
C ARG A 135 -13.73 -0.50 5.45
N HIS A 136 -13.59 0.29 4.41
CA HIS A 136 -14.38 1.49 4.18
C HIS A 136 -15.52 1.17 3.22
N HIS A 137 -16.77 1.34 3.65
CA HIS A 137 -17.92 1.26 2.77
C HIS A 137 -17.93 2.41 1.77
N ILE A 138 -18.16 2.11 0.48
CA ILE A 138 -18.30 3.14 -0.57
C ILE A 138 -19.55 4.00 -0.34
N VAL A 139 -20.60 3.40 0.21
CA VAL A 139 -21.81 4.08 0.69
C VAL A 139 -21.98 3.69 2.15
N SER A 140 -22.11 4.67 3.05
CA SER A 140 -22.07 4.38 4.49
C SER A 140 -23.05 3.29 4.93
N SER A 141 -22.60 2.45 5.86
CA SER A 141 -23.44 1.41 6.44
C SER A 141 -24.75 1.97 7.03
N ALA A 142 -24.72 3.17 7.60
CA ALA A 142 -25.89 3.82 8.16
C ALA A 142 -26.91 4.16 7.07
N ALA A 143 -26.47 4.79 5.97
CA ALA A 143 -27.36 5.15 4.87
C ALA A 143 -27.99 3.92 4.20
N LEU A 144 -27.20 2.86 3.97
CA LEU A 144 -27.70 1.59 3.43
C LEU A 144 -28.79 0.97 4.33
N LYS A 145 -28.52 0.84 5.64
CA LYS A 145 -29.48 0.26 6.59
C LYS A 145 -30.79 1.05 6.65
N SER A 146 -30.72 2.38 6.57
CA SER A 146 -31.89 3.26 6.60
C SER A 146 -32.86 3.08 5.43
N VAL A 147 -32.42 2.46 4.33
CA VAL A 147 -33.29 2.11 3.18
C VAL A 147 -33.50 0.59 3.03
N GLY A 148 -33.21 -0.19 4.09
CA GLY A 148 -33.40 -1.64 4.09
C GLY A 148 -32.37 -2.42 3.28
N LEU A 149 -31.26 -1.79 2.89
CA LEU A 149 -30.18 -2.41 2.13
C LEU A 149 -29.11 -3.02 3.05
N SER A 150 -28.55 -4.17 2.66
CA SER A 150 -27.54 -4.89 3.45
C SER A 150 -26.17 -4.23 3.39
N SER A 151 -25.72 -3.64 4.48
CA SER A 151 -24.34 -3.14 4.58
C SER A 151 -23.29 -4.26 4.58
N TYR A 152 -23.66 -5.51 4.84
CA TYR A 152 -22.73 -6.65 4.79
C TYR A 152 -22.42 -7.05 3.35
N ALA A 153 -23.43 -7.02 2.47
CA ALA A 153 -23.26 -7.22 1.04
C ALA A 153 -22.84 -5.92 0.31
N GLY A 154 -22.86 -4.78 0.98
CA GLY A 154 -22.48 -3.50 0.39
C GLY A 154 -21.02 -3.45 -0.08
N PRO A 155 -20.74 -2.67 -1.14
CA PRO A 155 -19.40 -2.48 -1.67
C PRO A 155 -18.50 -1.73 -0.68
N ALA A 156 -17.25 -2.17 -0.58
CA ALA A 156 -16.24 -1.61 0.30
C ALA A 156 -14.83 -1.72 -0.31
N MET A 157 -13.90 -0.94 0.24
CA MET A 157 -12.48 -1.04 -0.06
C MET A 157 -11.65 -1.18 1.22
N ARG A 158 -10.54 -1.92 1.15
CA ARG A 158 -9.57 -2.03 2.24
C ARG A 158 -8.63 -0.83 2.21
N MET A 159 -8.58 -0.11 3.32
CA MET A 159 -7.77 1.10 3.49
C MET A 159 -6.84 1.01 4.70
N LEU A 160 -5.82 1.86 4.72
CA LEU A 160 -5.08 2.15 5.95
C LEU A 160 -6.03 2.83 6.94
N THR A 161 -5.95 2.46 8.22
CA THR A 161 -6.77 3.06 9.29
C THR A 161 -6.60 4.58 9.36
N LYS A 162 -5.37 5.08 9.15
CA LYS A 162 -5.11 6.53 9.13
C LYS A 162 -5.87 7.24 8.01
N ASP A 163 -5.93 6.64 6.83
CA ASP A 163 -6.60 7.24 5.67
C ASP A 163 -8.12 7.12 5.80
N HIS A 164 -8.62 6.00 6.33
CA HIS A 164 -10.04 5.81 6.58
C HIS A 164 -10.61 6.91 7.49
N LYS A 165 -9.86 7.33 8.52
CA LYS A 165 -10.24 8.42 9.42
C LYS A 165 -10.46 9.76 8.74
N LEU A 166 -9.91 9.96 7.54
CA LEU A 166 -10.06 11.18 6.76
C LEU A 166 -11.26 11.14 5.81
N THR A 167 -11.87 9.96 5.63
CA THR A 167 -13.01 9.83 4.73
C THR A 167 -14.25 10.51 5.31
N PRO A 168 -15.10 11.15 4.49
CA PRO A 168 -16.13 12.05 5.01
C PRO A 168 -17.26 11.33 5.74
N ASN A 169 -17.46 10.03 5.49
CA ASN A 169 -18.48 9.23 6.17
C ASN A 169 -17.94 8.52 7.43
N HIS A 170 -16.70 8.80 7.83
CA HIS A 170 -16.08 8.22 9.02
C HIS A 170 -16.50 8.95 10.31
N ALA A 171 -16.66 8.19 11.41
CA ALA A 171 -17.04 8.67 12.73
C ALA A 171 -18.40 9.39 12.80
N ASN A 172 -18.58 10.22 13.83
CA ASN A 172 -19.88 10.82 14.19
C ASN A 172 -19.86 12.35 14.26
N SER A 173 -18.95 13.02 13.55
CA SER A 173 -18.98 14.48 13.48
C SER A 173 -20.21 14.96 12.71
N THR A 174 -20.56 16.25 12.88
CA THR A 174 -21.64 16.90 12.14
C THR A 174 -21.43 16.79 10.63
N GLU A 175 -20.19 16.96 10.15
CA GLU A 175 -19.82 16.81 8.75
C GLU A 175 -20.09 15.39 8.26
N ALA A 176 -19.73 14.39 9.06
CA ALA A 176 -19.98 12.99 8.72
C ALA A 176 -21.46 12.63 8.73
N GLN A 177 -22.25 13.22 9.63
CA GLN A 177 -23.71 13.05 9.62
C GLN A 177 -24.33 13.70 8.37
N ASN A 178 -23.92 14.92 8.04
CA ASN A 178 -24.37 15.63 6.84
C ASN A 178 -24.00 14.89 5.55
N TYR A 179 -22.81 14.30 5.50
CA TYR A 179 -22.41 13.46 4.38
C TYR A 179 -23.33 12.24 4.22
N ARG A 180 -23.58 11.51 5.32
CA ARG A 180 -24.48 10.34 5.34
C ARG A 180 -25.93 10.71 5.00
N ALA A 181 -26.38 11.91 5.36
CA ALA A 181 -27.69 12.43 4.96
C ALA A 181 -27.79 12.65 3.44
N LYS A 182 -26.73 13.16 2.79
CA LYS A 182 -26.67 13.26 1.32
C LYS A 182 -26.67 11.88 0.65
N GLU A 183 -25.91 10.93 1.18
CA GLU A 183 -25.95 9.54 0.69
C GLU A 183 -27.38 8.97 0.77
N LEU A 184 -28.06 9.17 1.91
CA LEU A 184 -29.44 8.72 2.11
C LEU A 184 -30.41 9.38 1.11
N GLN A 185 -30.22 10.67 0.80
CA GLN A 185 -31.04 11.36 -0.19
C GLN A 185 -30.90 10.72 -1.58
N TYR A 186 -29.67 10.49 -2.04
CA TYR A 186 -29.44 9.80 -3.31
C TYR A 186 -30.06 8.40 -3.32
N LEU A 187 -29.94 7.64 -2.22
CA LEU A 187 -30.53 6.30 -2.09
C LEU A 187 -32.06 6.35 -2.20
N LYS A 188 -32.73 7.26 -1.48
CA LYS A 188 -34.20 7.42 -1.52
C LYS A 188 -34.69 7.81 -2.92
N ASN A 189 -33.92 8.63 -3.63
CA ASN A 189 -34.22 9.06 -4.98
C ASN A 189 -33.79 8.04 -6.06
N LYS A 190 -33.18 6.91 -5.68
CA LYS A 190 -32.61 5.89 -6.58
C LYS A 190 -31.54 6.45 -7.55
N GLN A 191 -30.86 7.52 -7.17
CA GLN A 191 -29.80 8.19 -7.91
C GLN A 191 -28.44 7.52 -7.63
N TYR A 192 -28.33 6.23 -7.97
CA TYR A 192 -27.19 5.43 -7.55
C TYR A 192 -25.89 5.81 -8.27
N GLN A 193 -25.94 6.18 -9.55
CA GLN A 193 -24.75 6.63 -10.27
C GLN A 193 -24.20 7.94 -9.69
N GLU A 194 -25.09 8.88 -9.36
CA GLU A 194 -24.75 10.15 -8.73
C GLU A 194 -24.16 9.94 -7.33
N LEU A 195 -24.69 8.98 -6.57
CA LEU A 195 -24.13 8.58 -5.28
C LEU A 195 -22.69 8.07 -5.42
N LEU A 196 -22.41 7.20 -6.40
CA LEU A 196 -21.06 6.68 -6.62
C LEU A 196 -20.10 7.79 -7.06
N ASN A 197 -20.54 8.68 -7.95
CA ASN A 197 -19.77 9.85 -8.36
C ASN A 197 -19.49 10.77 -7.16
N PHE A 198 -20.48 11.00 -6.31
CA PHE A 198 -20.34 11.77 -5.08
C PHE A 198 -19.27 11.18 -4.16
N THR A 199 -19.23 9.86 -3.95
CA THR A 199 -18.17 9.22 -3.17
C THR A 199 -16.79 9.44 -3.79
N VAL A 200 -16.64 9.16 -5.10
CA VAL A 200 -15.36 9.30 -5.83
C VAL A 200 -14.84 10.74 -5.78
N ASP A 201 -15.70 11.72 -6.02
CA ASP A 201 -15.31 13.13 -6.04
C ASP A 201 -14.88 13.65 -4.67
N ASN A 202 -15.41 13.07 -3.59
CA ASN A 202 -14.92 13.40 -2.26
C ASN A 202 -13.56 12.74 -1.95
N LEU A 203 -13.31 11.51 -2.40
CA LEU A 203 -11.98 10.90 -2.27
C LEU A 203 -10.90 11.65 -3.06
N LYS A 204 -11.26 12.28 -4.19
CA LYS A 204 -10.36 13.15 -4.97
C LYS A 204 -9.99 14.44 -4.24
N LYS A 205 -10.80 14.88 -3.28
CA LYS A 205 -10.55 16.11 -2.49
C LYS A 205 -9.64 15.87 -1.28
N ILE A 206 -9.47 14.62 -0.87
CA ILE A 206 -8.66 14.28 0.30
C ILE A 206 -7.23 14.03 -0.15
N ALA A 207 -6.30 14.86 0.30
CA ALA A 207 -4.88 14.67 0.05
C ALA A 207 -4.40 13.35 0.65
N ASP A 208 -3.52 12.64 -0.05
CA ASP A 208 -2.82 11.49 0.54
C ASP A 208 -1.86 11.98 1.63
N PRO A 209 -2.03 11.58 2.90
CA PRO A 209 -1.13 12.00 3.99
C PRO A 209 0.31 11.54 3.80
N GLY A 210 0.54 10.52 2.96
CA GLY A 210 1.87 10.06 2.58
C GLY A 210 2.50 10.83 1.41
N GLY A 211 1.74 11.71 0.74
CA GLY A 211 2.19 12.56 -0.37
C GLY A 211 2.39 11.86 -1.71
N GLY A 212 2.68 10.55 -1.74
CA GLY A 212 3.09 9.82 -2.95
C GLY A 212 2.05 9.67 -4.05
N TYR A 213 0.77 9.99 -3.78
CA TYR A 213 -0.32 9.80 -4.74
C TYR A 213 -1.16 11.06 -5.03
N GLY A 214 -0.85 12.16 -4.35
CA GLY A 214 -1.65 13.40 -4.40
C GLY A 214 -2.97 13.28 -3.63
N THR A 215 -3.82 12.30 -3.97
CA THR A 215 -5.16 12.12 -3.38
C THR A 215 -5.44 10.69 -2.94
N LEU A 216 -6.41 10.49 -2.05
CA LEU A 216 -6.85 9.15 -1.68
C LEU A 216 -7.47 8.40 -2.86
N ALA A 217 -8.21 9.07 -3.75
CA ALA A 217 -8.73 8.42 -4.96
C ALA A 217 -7.62 7.79 -5.82
N ASN A 218 -6.47 8.46 -5.95
CA ASN A 218 -5.33 7.94 -6.70
C ASN A 218 -4.63 6.79 -5.95
N LYS A 219 -4.42 6.94 -4.64
CA LYS A 219 -3.79 5.92 -3.79
C LYS A 219 -4.55 4.59 -3.81
N TYR A 220 -5.88 4.68 -3.78
CA TYR A 220 -6.77 3.53 -3.74
C TYR A 220 -7.35 3.16 -5.10
N ARG A 221 -6.86 3.73 -6.22
CA ARG A 221 -7.51 3.66 -7.54
C ARG A 221 -8.02 2.28 -7.96
N TYR A 222 -7.23 1.23 -7.73
CA TYR A 222 -7.59 -0.13 -8.10
C TYR A 222 -8.64 -0.71 -7.16
N ALA A 223 -8.44 -0.58 -5.85
CA ALA A 223 -9.43 -1.00 -4.86
C ALA A 223 -10.75 -0.24 -5.00
N LEU A 224 -10.69 1.04 -5.35
CA LEU A 224 -11.86 1.88 -5.63
C LEU A 224 -12.56 1.41 -6.91
N SER A 225 -11.81 1.14 -7.99
CA SER A 225 -12.37 0.58 -9.22
C SER A 225 -13.08 -0.76 -8.98
N ASP A 226 -12.46 -1.67 -8.24
CA ASP A 226 -13.07 -2.94 -7.85
C ASP A 226 -14.35 -2.70 -7.04
N ALA A 227 -14.28 -1.85 -6.01
CA ALA A 227 -15.44 -1.56 -5.16
C ALA A 227 -16.60 -0.92 -5.94
N LEU A 228 -16.30 -0.07 -6.92
CA LEU A 228 -17.31 0.51 -7.83
C LEU A 228 -17.92 -0.55 -8.74
N PHE A 229 -17.14 -1.49 -9.28
CA PHE A 229 -17.69 -2.63 -10.03
C PHE A 229 -18.70 -3.42 -9.18
N TYR A 230 -18.35 -3.76 -7.93
CA TYR A 230 -19.30 -4.41 -7.01
C TYR A 230 -20.49 -3.51 -6.66
N ALA A 231 -20.32 -2.19 -6.64
CA ALA A 231 -21.41 -1.25 -6.42
C ALA A 231 -22.41 -1.24 -7.58
N HIS A 232 -21.93 -1.30 -8.83
CA HIS A 232 -22.79 -1.44 -10.01
C HIS A 232 -23.64 -2.71 -9.93
N GLN A 233 -23.05 -3.84 -9.55
CA GLN A 233 -23.78 -5.08 -9.33
C GLN A 233 -24.80 -4.96 -8.17
N TYR A 234 -24.38 -4.37 -7.06
CA TYR A 234 -25.18 -4.22 -5.85
C TYR A 234 -26.42 -3.33 -6.06
N PHE A 235 -26.29 -2.25 -6.83
CA PHE A 235 -27.37 -1.32 -7.14
C PHE A 235 -28.06 -1.59 -8.50
N ASN A 236 -27.67 -2.66 -9.20
CA ASN A 236 -28.16 -3.00 -10.53
C ASN A 236 -28.01 -1.84 -11.56
N ILE A 237 -26.86 -1.16 -11.53
CA ILE A 237 -26.50 -0.10 -12.47
C ILE A 237 -25.78 -0.74 -13.67
N PRO A 238 -26.27 -0.57 -14.92
CA PRO A 238 -25.58 -1.08 -16.10
C PRO A 238 -24.15 -0.57 -16.21
N ILE A 239 -23.21 -1.46 -16.52
CA ILE A 239 -21.84 -1.08 -16.89
C ILE A 239 -21.87 -0.71 -18.37
N LYS A 240 -21.44 0.50 -18.70
CA LYS A 240 -21.29 1.00 -20.07
C LYS A 240 -19.85 0.90 -20.52
#